data_AF-A0A1A8REW2-F1
#
_entry.id   AF-A0A1A8REW2-F1
#
_cell.length_a   1.000
_cell.length_b   1.000
_cell.length_c   1.000
_cell.angle_alpha   90.00
_cell.angle_beta   90.00
_cell.angle_gamma   90.00
#
_symmetry.space_group_name_H-M   'P 1'
#
loop_
_entity.id
_entity.type
_entity.pdbx_description
1 polymer ?
#
loop_
_entity_poly.entity_id
_entity_poly.type
_entity_poly.pdbx_seq_one_letter_code
_entity_poly.pdbx_strand_id
1 'polypeptide(L)'
;FWPGMENDLSLGRFITTEITRGYFLEHNEAKYTERREKVYTCLRIPKELEKLMTFGFFLCLDTFLYVFTLLPLRVVLALLRLVTVPCCGLRGSRLLQPAQVCDVLKGFIMVLCYSMMSYVDYSMMYHLIRGQSVIKLYIIYNMLEVADRLFSSFGQDILDALYWTATEPKEKKRAHIGVIPHFLMAVLYVFLHAILIMVQATTLNVAFNSHNKSLLTIMMSNNFVEIKGSVFKKFEKNNLFQMSNSDIKERFTNYILLLIVCLRNMEQFSWNPDHLWVLFPDVVMVITSEVAVDVVKHAFITKFNDISADITDLDHAD
;
A
#
# COMPACT_ATOMS: atom_id res chain seq x y z
N PHE A 1 -56.06 -51.59 -34.48
CA PHE A 1 -55.13 -52.72 -34.62
C PHE A 1 -53.75 -52.20 -34.25
N TRP A 2 -53.35 -52.40 -32.99
CA TRP A 2 -51.94 -52.29 -32.60
C TRP A 2 -51.36 -53.71 -32.66
N PRO A 3 -50.10 -53.84 -33.08
CA PRO A 3 -49.20 -54.65 -32.27
C PRO A 3 -47.91 -53.87 -31.98
N GLY A 4 -47.44 -54.00 -30.74
CA GLY A 4 -46.03 -53.80 -30.39
C GLY A 4 -45.67 -52.50 -29.68
N MET A 5 -45.88 -52.48 -28.37
CA MET A 5 -45.16 -51.61 -27.44
C MET A 5 -43.74 -52.15 -27.21
N GLU A 6 -42.82 -51.22 -26.95
CA GLU A 6 -41.61 -51.36 -26.11
C GLU A 6 -40.26 -51.87 -26.71
N ASN A 7 -39.24 -51.03 -26.45
CA ASN A 7 -37.79 -51.22 -26.51
C ASN A 7 -37.19 -51.40 -27.92
N ASP A 8 -36.43 -50.47 -28.47
CA ASP A 8 -35.28 -49.82 -27.85
C ASP A 8 -35.24 -48.31 -28.11
N LEU A 9 -35.14 -47.52 -27.04
CA LEU A 9 -34.29 -46.32 -27.07
C LEU A 9 -32.92 -46.81 -27.55
N SER A 10 -32.69 -46.80 -28.86
CA SER A 10 -31.45 -47.38 -29.34
C SER A 10 -30.33 -46.50 -28.81
N LEU A 11 -29.52 -47.08 -27.93
CA LEU A 11 -28.23 -46.55 -27.54
C LEU A 11 -27.50 -46.08 -28.79
N GLY A 12 -27.64 -46.78 -29.92
CA GLY A 12 -27.15 -46.35 -31.22
C GLY A 12 -27.66 -44.99 -31.69
N ARG A 13 -28.95 -44.66 -31.57
CA ARG A 13 -29.47 -43.33 -31.93
C ARG A 13 -29.07 -42.29 -30.90
N PHE A 14 -29.06 -42.60 -29.62
CA PHE A 14 -28.53 -41.70 -28.57
C PHE A 14 -27.04 -41.41 -28.78
N ILE A 15 -26.22 -42.44 -28.98
CA ILE A 15 -24.79 -42.39 -29.29
C ILE A 15 -24.53 -41.69 -30.62
N THR A 16 -25.33 -41.94 -31.67
CA THR A 16 -25.20 -41.23 -32.95
C THR A 16 -25.56 -39.76 -32.77
N THR A 17 -26.57 -39.44 -31.98
CA THR A 17 -26.92 -38.04 -31.67
C THR A 17 -25.82 -37.37 -30.85
N GLU A 18 -25.22 -38.07 -29.89
CA GLU A 18 -24.12 -37.58 -29.04
C GLU A 18 -22.77 -37.50 -29.76
N ILE A 19 -22.50 -38.41 -30.72
CA ILE A 19 -21.32 -38.38 -31.60
C ILE A 19 -21.45 -37.25 -32.63
N THR A 20 -22.64 -37.08 -33.22
CA THR A 20 -22.90 -35.99 -34.18
C THR A 20 -23.06 -34.64 -33.47
N ARG A 21 -23.29 -34.62 -32.15
CA ARG A 21 -23.31 -33.41 -31.30
C ARG A 21 -21.99 -32.63 -31.35
N GLY A 22 -20.89 -33.28 -31.71
CA GLY A 22 -19.59 -32.64 -31.98
C GLY A 22 -19.60 -31.66 -33.17
N TYR A 23 -20.51 -31.82 -34.13
CA TYR A 23 -20.69 -30.88 -35.25
C TYR A 23 -21.55 -29.66 -34.87
N PHE A 24 -22.22 -29.68 -33.71
CA PHE A 24 -22.99 -28.55 -33.17
C PHE A 24 -22.15 -27.64 -32.26
N LEU A 25 -20.81 -27.74 -32.32
CA LEU A 25 -19.90 -26.84 -31.62
C LEU A 25 -20.03 -25.39 -32.13
N GLU A 26 -20.40 -25.21 -33.40
CA GLU A 26 -20.65 -23.91 -34.04
C GLU A 26 -21.86 -23.18 -33.42
N HIS A 27 -22.90 -23.92 -32.98
CA HIS A 27 -24.07 -23.32 -32.32
C HIS A 27 -23.81 -22.94 -30.85
N ASN A 28 -22.76 -23.50 -30.23
CA ASN A 28 -22.26 -23.07 -28.92
C ASN A 28 -20.98 -22.25 -29.02
N GLU A 29 -20.50 -21.92 -30.23
CA GLU A 29 -19.26 -21.19 -30.43
C GLU A 29 -19.34 -19.83 -29.78
N ALA A 30 -20.47 -19.13 -29.90
CA ALA A 30 -20.76 -17.89 -29.17
C ALA A 30 -20.63 -18.05 -27.64
N LYS A 31 -21.08 -19.18 -27.08
CA LYS A 31 -20.99 -19.46 -25.64
C LYS A 31 -19.58 -19.86 -25.20
N TYR A 32 -18.82 -20.56 -26.04
CA TYR A 32 -17.43 -20.93 -25.76
C TYR A 32 -16.46 -19.77 -25.99
N THR A 33 -16.74 -18.90 -26.97
CA THR A 33 -16.02 -17.64 -27.22
C THR A 33 -16.28 -16.66 -26.09
N GLU A 34 -17.53 -16.46 -25.66
CA GLU A 34 -17.85 -15.64 -24.48
C GLU A 34 -17.15 -16.18 -23.21
N ARG A 35 -17.11 -17.51 -23.02
CA ARG A 35 -16.34 -18.12 -21.92
C ARG A 35 -14.84 -17.90 -22.06
N ARG A 36 -14.28 -17.99 -23.27
CA ARG A 36 -12.86 -17.73 -23.53
C ARG A 36 -12.51 -16.26 -23.34
N GLU A 37 -13.34 -15.34 -23.79
CA GLU A 37 -13.19 -13.90 -23.57
C GLU A 37 -13.24 -13.58 -22.08
N LYS A 38 -14.18 -14.16 -21.32
CA LYS A 38 -14.18 -14.03 -19.86
C LYS A 38 -12.87 -14.52 -19.21
N VAL A 39 -12.28 -15.60 -19.73
CA VAL A 39 -10.97 -16.09 -19.26
C VAL A 39 -9.82 -15.17 -19.67
N TYR A 40 -9.79 -14.68 -20.92
CA TYR A 40 -8.77 -13.74 -21.39
C TYR A 40 -8.84 -12.39 -20.69
N THR A 41 -10.05 -11.86 -20.48
CA THR A 41 -10.29 -10.68 -19.66
C THR A 41 -9.83 -10.92 -18.23
N CYS A 42 -10.13 -12.08 -17.63
CA CYS A 42 -9.64 -12.46 -16.30
C CYS A 42 -8.10 -12.53 -16.21
N LEU A 43 -7.40 -12.86 -17.30
CA LEU A 43 -5.93 -12.89 -17.35
C LEU A 43 -5.32 -11.51 -17.69
N ARG A 44 -6.03 -10.67 -18.44
CA ARG A 44 -5.58 -9.32 -18.82
C ARG A 44 -5.70 -8.32 -17.67
N ILE A 45 -6.78 -8.41 -16.90
CA ILE A 45 -7.04 -7.53 -15.75
C ILE A 45 -5.86 -7.47 -14.75
N PRO A 46 -5.33 -8.59 -14.22
CA PRO A 46 -4.21 -8.53 -13.29
C PRO A 46 -2.94 -7.96 -13.92
N LYS A 47 -2.75 -8.12 -15.23
CA LYS A 47 -1.61 -7.52 -15.95
C LYS A 47 -1.72 -6.00 -16.04
N GLU A 48 -2.90 -5.45 -16.31
CA GLU A 48 -3.11 -4.01 -16.33
C GLU A 48 -3.08 -3.40 -14.91
N LEU A 49 -3.60 -4.13 -13.92
CA LEU A 49 -3.48 -3.74 -12.51
C LEU A 49 -2.02 -3.69 -12.05
N GLU A 50 -1.19 -4.69 -12.38
CA GLU A 50 0.22 -4.65 -11.97
C GLU A 50 0.98 -3.47 -12.61
N LYS A 51 0.59 -3.01 -13.80
CA LYS A 51 1.13 -1.76 -14.37
C LYS A 51 0.75 -0.54 -13.53
N LEU A 52 -0.51 -0.44 -13.09
CA LEU A 52 -0.97 0.62 -12.19
C LEU A 52 -0.22 0.57 -10.86
N MET A 53 -0.09 -0.62 -10.26
CA MET A 53 0.63 -0.85 -9.01
C MET A 53 2.10 -0.42 -9.13
N THR A 54 2.76 -0.81 -10.23
CA THR A 54 4.16 -0.46 -10.49
C THR A 54 4.34 1.05 -10.69
N PHE A 55 3.45 1.69 -11.46
CA PHE A 55 3.49 3.15 -11.65
C PHE A 55 3.30 3.89 -10.31
N GLY A 56 2.30 3.49 -9.53
CA GLY A 56 2.06 4.07 -8.22
C GLY A 56 3.22 3.84 -7.23
N PHE A 57 3.87 2.68 -7.28
CA PHE A 57 5.08 2.42 -6.49
C PHE A 57 6.19 3.43 -6.79
N PHE A 58 6.46 3.72 -8.07
CA PHE A 58 7.46 4.73 -8.44
C PHE A 58 7.06 6.15 -8.01
N LEU A 59 5.77 6.48 -8.04
CA LEU A 59 5.27 7.77 -7.53
C LEU A 59 5.47 7.90 -6.01
N CYS A 60 5.20 6.84 -5.26
CA CYS A 60 5.48 6.78 -3.82
C CYS A 60 6.99 6.89 -3.54
N LEU A 61 7.82 6.21 -4.34
CA LEU A 61 9.27 6.30 -4.24
C LEU A 61 9.80 7.71 -4.50
N ASP A 62 9.30 8.39 -5.54
CA ASP A 62 9.64 9.79 -5.84
C ASP A 62 9.27 10.71 -4.67
N THR A 63 8.05 10.57 -4.13
CA THR A 63 7.58 11.34 -2.98
C THR A 63 8.42 11.07 -1.73
N PHE A 64 8.83 9.84 -1.50
CA PHE A 64 9.71 9.46 -0.39
C PHE A 64 11.11 10.06 -0.56
N LEU A 65 11.72 9.94 -1.75
CA LEU A 65 13.03 10.50 -2.06
C LEU A 65 13.04 12.04 -2.03
N TYR A 66 11.94 12.69 -2.39
CA TYR A 66 11.77 14.14 -2.27
C TYR A 66 12.04 14.62 -0.84
N VAL A 67 11.59 13.87 0.17
CA VAL A 67 11.77 14.20 1.59
C VAL A 67 13.25 14.21 1.99
N PHE A 68 14.07 13.32 1.44
CA PHE A 68 15.50 13.24 1.76
C PHE A 68 16.38 14.17 0.92
N THR A 69 15.96 14.48 -0.31
CA THR A 69 16.80 15.21 -1.27
C THR A 69 16.38 16.66 -1.41
N LEU A 70 15.13 16.91 -1.78
CA LEU A 70 14.64 18.23 -2.18
C LEU A 70 14.13 19.04 -1.00
N LEU A 71 13.49 18.41 -0.02
CA LEU A 71 13.00 19.10 1.19
C LEU A 71 14.13 19.80 1.97
N PRO A 72 15.23 19.14 2.39
CA PRO A 72 16.30 19.81 3.12
C PRO A 72 16.94 20.93 2.30
N LEU A 73 17.15 20.71 1.00
CA LEU A 73 17.68 21.72 0.09
C LEU A 73 16.79 22.98 0.05
N ARG A 74 15.47 22.80 -0.05
CA ARG A 74 14.50 23.92 -0.03
C ARG A 74 14.47 24.65 1.30
N VAL A 75 14.56 23.92 2.42
CA VAL A 75 14.63 24.52 3.77
C VAL A 75 15.90 25.35 3.92
N VAL A 76 17.05 24.83 3.51
CA VAL A 76 18.32 25.56 3.54
C VAL A 76 18.25 26.83 2.67
N LEU A 77 17.73 26.74 1.45
CA LEU A 77 17.54 27.91 0.58
C LEU A 77 16.59 28.95 1.18
N ALA A 78 15.50 28.52 1.83
CA ALA A 78 14.57 29.42 2.51
C ALA A 78 15.24 30.12 3.71
N LEU A 79 16.03 29.41 4.49
CA LEU A 79 16.80 29.98 5.61
C LEU A 79 17.87 30.96 5.11
N LEU A 80 18.60 30.64 4.04
CA LEU A 80 19.59 31.53 3.43
C LEU A 80 18.93 32.83 2.93
N ARG A 81 17.76 32.75 2.30
CA ARG A 81 16.99 33.95 1.90
C ARG A 81 16.55 34.78 3.11
N LEU A 82 16.07 34.11 4.17
CA LEU A 82 15.66 34.79 5.39
C LEU A 82 16.83 35.55 6.07
N VAL A 83 18.06 35.02 5.97
CA VAL A 83 19.26 35.65 6.53
C VAL A 83 19.85 36.75 5.62
N THR A 84 19.80 36.57 4.30
CA THR A 84 20.39 37.52 3.33
C THR A 84 19.51 38.75 3.08
N VAL A 85 18.18 38.62 3.13
CA VAL A 85 17.25 39.75 2.90
C VAL A 85 17.39 40.88 3.94
N PRO A 86 17.51 40.60 5.25
CA PRO A 86 17.80 41.61 6.27
C PRO A 86 19.16 42.29 6.06
N CYS A 87 20.19 41.54 5.63
CA CYS A 87 21.55 42.06 5.44
C CYS A 87 21.72 42.92 4.18
N CYS A 88 20.93 42.69 3.12
CA CYS A 88 21.05 43.40 1.83
C CYS A 88 20.04 44.54 1.63
N GLY A 89 19.26 44.94 2.65
CA GLY A 89 18.43 46.16 2.60
C GLY A 89 17.25 46.17 1.61
N LEU A 90 16.90 45.02 0.99
CA LEU A 90 15.82 44.90 0.01
C LEU A 90 14.45 44.79 0.70
N ARG A 91 13.94 45.93 1.18
CA ARG A 91 12.76 46.08 2.03
C ARG A 91 11.39 45.95 1.32
N GLY A 92 11.31 45.28 0.16
CA GLY A 92 10.12 45.33 -0.72
C GLY A 92 9.59 44.01 -1.28
N SER A 93 10.31 42.89 -1.19
CA SER A 93 9.86 41.61 -1.74
C SER A 93 9.02 40.86 -0.70
N ARG A 94 7.90 40.22 -1.10
CA ARG A 94 7.13 39.33 -0.21
C ARG A 94 8.10 38.34 0.47
N LEU A 95 8.27 38.49 1.79
CA LEU A 95 9.40 37.93 2.54
C LEU A 95 9.56 36.41 2.43
N LEU A 96 8.46 35.66 2.29
CA LEU A 96 8.47 34.24 1.92
C LEU A 96 7.24 33.91 1.09
N GLN A 97 7.41 33.04 0.07
CA GLN A 97 6.28 32.46 -0.66
C GLN A 97 5.54 31.48 0.26
N PRO A 98 4.19 31.38 0.21
CA PRO A 98 3.43 30.46 1.07
C PRO A 98 3.93 29.01 1.03
N ALA A 99 4.37 28.55 -0.14
CA ALA A 99 4.98 27.23 -0.31
C ALA A 99 6.27 27.05 0.53
N GLN A 100 7.11 28.08 0.63
CA GLN A 100 8.35 28.04 1.41
C GLN A 100 8.07 27.98 2.91
N VAL A 101 6.98 28.59 3.38
CA VAL A 101 6.55 28.49 4.79
C VAL A 101 6.16 27.05 5.12
N CYS A 102 5.39 26.39 4.25
CA CYS A 102 5.05 24.97 4.42
C CYS A 102 6.28 24.06 4.41
N ASP A 103 7.24 24.30 3.51
CA ASP A 103 8.47 23.52 3.43
C ASP A 103 9.34 23.68 4.70
N VAL A 104 9.46 24.91 5.22
CA VAL A 104 10.15 25.18 6.51
C VAL A 104 9.43 24.50 7.68
N LEU A 105 8.10 24.55 7.70
CA LEU A 105 7.30 23.90 8.74
C LEU A 105 7.50 22.38 8.75
N LYS A 106 7.48 21.75 7.57
CA LYS A 106 7.80 20.32 7.39
C LYS A 106 9.20 19.99 7.91
N GLY A 107 10.19 20.80 7.54
CA GLY A 107 11.56 20.65 8.03
C GLY A 107 11.66 20.73 9.55
N PHE A 108 10.94 21.67 10.17
CA PHE A 108 10.96 21.83 11.63
C PHE A 108 10.27 20.68 12.35
N ILE A 109 9.12 20.19 11.85
CA ILE A 109 8.46 18.97 12.38
C ILE A 109 9.43 17.78 12.33
N MET A 110 10.15 17.62 11.20
CA MET A 110 11.09 16.52 11.00
C MET A 110 12.27 16.56 11.97
N VAL A 111 12.88 17.74 12.16
CA VAL A 111 14.00 17.92 13.11
C VAL A 111 13.57 17.66 14.55
N LEU A 112 12.40 18.19 14.96
CA LEU A 112 11.87 17.93 16.30
C LEU A 112 11.55 16.45 16.51
N CYS A 113 10.89 15.80 15.55
CA CYS A 113 10.61 14.38 15.63
C CYS A 113 11.90 13.54 15.71
N TYR A 114 12.92 13.87 14.92
CA TYR A 114 14.22 13.21 14.99
C TYR A 114 14.85 13.34 16.38
N SER A 115 14.86 14.56 16.95
CA SER A 115 15.37 14.81 18.30
C SER A 115 14.57 14.06 19.38
N MET A 116 13.24 13.92 19.22
CA MET A 116 12.43 13.14 20.16
C MET A 116 12.69 11.64 20.03
N MET A 117 12.82 11.14 18.79
CA MET A 117 13.10 9.73 18.51
C MET A 117 14.48 9.27 18.98
N SER A 118 15.48 10.15 19.05
CA SER A 118 16.81 9.80 19.58
C SER A 118 16.80 9.42 21.07
N TYR A 119 15.74 9.78 21.82
CA TYR A 119 15.57 9.35 23.21
C TYR A 119 14.94 7.96 23.34
N VAL A 120 14.47 7.36 22.24
CA VAL A 120 13.80 6.07 22.27
C VAL A 120 14.79 4.94 22.02
N ASP A 121 15.05 4.13 23.04
CA ASP A 121 16.00 3.02 22.97
C ASP A 121 15.46 1.83 22.17
N TYR A 122 15.98 1.63 20.96
CA TYR A 122 15.63 0.49 20.11
C TYR A 122 15.92 -0.87 20.77
N SER A 123 17.07 -1.00 21.44
CA SER A 123 17.49 -2.28 22.03
C SER A 123 16.51 -2.77 23.11
N MET A 124 16.03 -1.86 23.96
CA MET A 124 15.04 -2.17 24.99
C MET A 124 13.74 -2.68 24.35
N MET A 125 13.26 -1.98 23.32
CA MET A 125 12.06 -2.37 22.60
C MET A 125 12.21 -3.74 21.92
N TYR A 126 13.36 -4.01 21.29
CA TYR A 126 13.65 -5.31 20.70
C TYR A 126 13.62 -6.45 21.73
N HIS A 127 14.27 -6.27 22.88
CA HIS A 127 14.27 -7.28 23.95
C HIS A 127 12.87 -7.52 24.54
N LEU A 128 12.07 -6.47 24.71
CA LEU A 128 10.71 -6.56 25.23
C LEU A 128 9.79 -7.34 24.28
N ILE A 129 9.89 -7.07 22.98
CA ILE A 129 9.10 -7.73 21.94
C ILE A 129 9.56 -9.18 21.74
N ARG A 130 10.87 -9.42 21.74
CA ARG A 130 11.45 -10.77 21.62
C ARG A 130 11.06 -11.70 22.77
N GLY A 131 10.79 -11.16 23.96
CA GLY A 131 10.35 -11.92 25.13
C GLY A 131 8.89 -12.42 25.05
N GLN A 132 8.12 -12.02 24.04
CA GLN A 132 6.72 -12.44 23.89
C GLN A 132 6.57 -13.79 23.18
N SER A 133 5.43 -14.45 23.38
CA SER A 133 5.09 -15.67 22.64
C SER A 133 4.69 -15.35 21.19
N VAL A 134 4.90 -16.31 20.28
CA VAL A 134 4.63 -16.15 18.83
C VAL A 134 3.18 -15.73 18.55
N ILE A 135 2.20 -16.31 19.25
CA ILE A 135 0.78 -15.93 19.12
C ILE A 135 0.54 -14.48 19.53
N LYS A 136 1.13 -14.01 20.64
CA LYS A 136 0.99 -12.62 21.07
C LYS A 136 1.62 -11.67 20.07
N LEU A 137 2.79 -12.03 19.55
CA LEU A 137 3.52 -11.25 18.56
C LEU A 137 2.72 -11.08 17.26
N TYR A 138 2.05 -12.14 16.80
CA TYR A 138 1.12 -12.08 15.67
C TYR A 138 -0.04 -11.10 15.90
N ILE A 139 -0.71 -11.19 17.05
CA ILE A 139 -1.83 -10.29 17.39
C ILE A 139 -1.33 -8.85 17.43
N ILE A 140 -0.17 -8.60 18.05
CA ILE A 140 0.44 -7.26 18.11
C ILE A 140 0.71 -6.73 16.71
N TYR A 141 1.27 -7.54 15.81
CA TYR A 141 1.53 -7.12 14.43
C TYR A 141 0.25 -6.69 13.70
N ASN A 142 -0.80 -7.52 13.78
CA ASN A 142 -2.09 -7.20 13.15
C ASN A 142 -2.73 -5.93 13.75
N MET A 143 -2.65 -5.74 15.07
CA MET A 143 -3.14 -4.51 15.71
C MET A 143 -2.32 -3.27 15.32
N LEU A 144 -1.01 -3.41 15.12
CA LEU A 144 -0.15 -2.31 14.65
C LEU A 144 -0.49 -1.93 13.21
N GLU A 145 -0.79 -2.89 12.35
CA GLU A 145 -1.23 -2.65 10.97
C GLU A 145 -2.55 -1.87 10.94
N VAL A 146 -3.54 -2.26 11.74
CA VAL A 146 -4.80 -1.52 11.88
C VAL A 146 -4.57 -0.11 12.44
N ALA A 147 -3.69 0.01 13.43
CA ALA A 147 -3.33 1.30 14.02
C ALA A 147 -2.60 2.20 13.00
N ASP A 148 -1.73 1.66 12.15
CA ASP A 148 -1.07 2.42 11.08
C ASP A 148 -2.09 3.02 10.11
N ARG A 149 -3.06 2.22 9.66
CA ARG A 149 -4.15 2.68 8.79
C ARG A 149 -4.96 3.80 9.44
N LEU A 150 -5.28 3.68 10.74
CA LEU A 150 -6.01 4.70 11.51
C LEU A 150 -5.21 5.99 11.67
N PHE A 151 -3.94 5.88 12.10
CA PHE A 151 -3.06 7.04 12.30
C PHE A 151 -2.72 7.72 10.98
N SER A 152 -2.58 6.97 9.89
CA SER A 152 -2.36 7.53 8.55
C SER A 152 -3.52 8.43 8.11
N SER A 153 -4.76 8.00 8.34
CA SER A 153 -5.96 8.79 8.01
C SER A 153 -6.02 10.06 8.87
N PHE A 154 -5.89 9.92 10.19
CA PHE A 154 -5.91 11.04 11.13
C PHE A 154 -4.77 12.05 10.91
N GLY A 155 -3.61 11.57 10.48
CA GLY A 155 -2.44 12.39 10.20
C GLY A 155 -2.58 13.34 9.02
N GLN A 156 -3.26 12.88 7.97
CA GLN A 156 -3.53 13.70 6.79
C GLN A 156 -4.35 14.92 7.20
N ASP A 157 -5.42 14.72 7.96
CA ASP A 157 -6.27 15.81 8.45
C ASP A 157 -5.50 16.80 9.34
N ILE A 158 -4.65 16.30 10.26
CA ILE A 158 -3.84 17.17 11.14
C ILE A 158 -2.86 18.01 10.34
N LEU A 159 -2.12 17.39 9.42
CA LEU A 159 -1.09 18.07 8.63
C LEU A 159 -1.72 19.07 7.66
N ASP A 160 -2.84 18.73 7.04
CA ASP A 160 -3.57 19.63 6.14
C ASP A 160 -4.15 20.82 6.88
N ALA A 161 -4.75 20.60 8.06
CA ALA A 161 -5.21 21.69 8.92
C ALA A 161 -4.06 22.62 9.32
N LEU A 162 -2.88 22.07 9.62
CA LEU A 162 -1.69 22.86 9.94
C LEU A 162 -1.21 23.69 8.75
N TYR A 163 -1.08 23.11 7.56
CA TYR A 163 -0.63 23.83 6.36
C TYR A 163 -1.62 24.90 5.92
N TRP A 164 -2.92 24.62 6.03
CA TRP A 164 -3.97 25.61 5.77
C TRP A 164 -3.87 26.79 6.74
N THR A 165 -3.77 26.51 8.04
CA THR A 165 -3.67 27.56 9.08
C THR A 165 -2.37 28.37 8.94
N ALA A 166 -1.28 27.77 8.44
CA ALA A 166 -0.01 28.46 8.20
C ALA A 166 -0.04 29.38 6.95
N THR A 167 -0.93 29.12 5.99
CA THR A 167 -1.01 29.85 4.72
C THR A 167 -2.20 30.81 4.61
N GLU A 168 -3.05 30.86 5.63
CA GLU A 168 -4.25 31.70 5.65
C GLU A 168 -3.93 33.20 5.42
N PRO A 169 -4.59 33.86 4.43
CA PRO A 169 -4.37 35.27 4.16
C PRO A 169 -4.86 36.14 5.33
N LYS A 170 -3.99 37.04 5.81
CA LYS A 170 -4.10 37.87 7.03
C LYS A 170 -5.29 38.87 7.09
N GLU A 171 -6.27 38.81 6.21
CA GLU A 171 -7.33 39.83 6.12
C GLU A 171 -8.52 39.62 7.07
N LYS A 172 -8.70 38.43 7.67
CA LYS A 172 -9.80 38.20 8.62
C LYS A 172 -9.26 37.90 10.02
N LYS A 173 -9.81 38.62 11.01
CA LYS A 173 -9.42 38.58 12.43
C LYS A 173 -9.24 37.13 12.91
N ARG A 174 -8.09 36.87 13.56
CA ARG A 174 -7.72 35.62 14.25
C ARG A 174 -8.81 35.20 15.27
N ALA A 175 -9.83 34.50 14.82
CA ALA A 175 -10.91 33.98 15.67
C ALA A 175 -10.68 32.50 16.06
N HIS A 176 -9.66 31.84 15.51
CA HIS A 176 -9.34 30.44 15.80
C HIS A 176 -8.03 30.27 16.58
N ILE A 177 -8.00 29.16 17.33
CA ILE A 177 -6.85 28.50 17.96
C ILE A 177 -5.62 28.68 17.05
N GLY A 178 -4.60 29.41 17.53
CA GLY A 178 -3.49 29.86 16.69
C GLY A 178 -2.67 28.73 16.04
N VAL A 179 -1.70 29.09 15.19
CA VAL A 179 -0.80 28.13 14.50
C VAL A 179 -0.05 27.21 15.48
N ILE A 180 0.25 27.69 16.69
CA ILE A 180 1.06 27.00 17.71
C ILE A 180 0.45 25.67 18.18
N PRO A 181 -0.82 25.60 18.65
CA PRO A 181 -1.45 24.34 19.04
C PRO A 181 -1.62 23.35 17.88
N HIS A 182 -1.94 23.79 16.66
CA HIS A 182 -1.96 22.91 15.49
C HIS A 182 -0.57 22.33 15.19
N PHE A 183 0.47 23.15 15.36
CA PHE A 183 1.85 22.72 15.20
C PHE A 183 2.25 21.68 16.27
N LEU A 184 1.93 21.91 17.54
CA LEU A 184 2.20 20.96 18.62
C LEU A 184 1.49 19.62 18.37
N MET A 185 0.23 19.66 17.94
CA MET A 185 -0.54 18.47 17.60
C MET A 185 0.10 17.69 16.44
N ALA A 186 0.61 18.37 15.41
CA ALA A 186 1.34 17.73 14.31
C ALA A 186 2.65 17.08 14.76
N VAL A 187 3.44 17.75 15.60
CA VAL A 187 4.68 17.17 16.15
C VAL A 187 4.38 15.92 16.99
N LEU A 188 3.38 16.00 17.88
CA LEU A 188 2.95 14.86 18.69
C LEU A 188 2.47 13.70 17.81
N TYR A 189 1.66 13.99 16.80
CA TYR A 189 1.18 13.00 15.84
C TYR A 189 2.35 12.29 15.12
N VAL A 190 3.27 13.05 14.51
CA VAL A 190 4.39 12.48 13.75
C VAL A 190 5.30 11.66 14.67
N PHE A 191 5.51 12.10 15.91
CA PHE A 191 6.27 11.34 16.91
C PHE A 191 5.58 10.00 17.28
N LEU A 192 4.28 10.03 17.59
CA LEU A 192 3.53 8.81 17.91
C LEU A 192 3.48 7.85 16.72
N HIS A 193 3.28 8.37 15.51
CA HIS A 193 3.28 7.55 14.29
C HIS A 193 4.67 6.96 14.00
N ALA A 194 5.75 7.71 14.24
CA ALA A 194 7.12 7.19 14.13
C ALA A 194 7.39 6.05 15.12
N ILE A 195 6.90 6.15 16.37
CA ILE A 195 6.97 5.05 17.34
C ILE A 195 6.22 3.83 16.83
N LEU A 196 5.00 4.00 16.30
CA LEU A 196 4.19 2.91 15.75
C LEU A 196 4.95 2.16 14.65
N ILE A 197 5.48 2.87 13.66
CA ILE A 197 6.27 2.29 12.56
C ILE A 197 7.54 1.61 13.10
N MET A 198 8.20 2.18 14.10
CA MET A 198 9.39 1.60 14.72
C MET A 198 9.07 0.28 15.47
N VAL A 199 7.93 0.22 16.19
CA VAL A 199 7.45 -1.01 16.84
C VAL A 199 7.08 -2.06 15.78
N GLN A 200 6.46 -1.66 14.68
CA GLN A 200 6.13 -2.54 13.56
C GLN A 200 7.40 -3.14 12.92
N ALA A 201 8.40 -2.31 12.61
CA ALA A 201 9.69 -2.76 12.08
C ALA A 201 10.40 -3.73 13.04
N THR A 202 10.34 -3.47 14.35
CA THR A 202 10.98 -4.33 15.36
C THR A 202 10.25 -5.65 15.53
N THR A 203 8.92 -5.62 15.50
CA THR A 203 8.06 -6.82 15.52
C THR A 203 8.37 -7.70 14.32
N LEU A 204 8.46 -7.10 13.13
CA LEU A 204 8.82 -7.79 11.91
C LEU A 204 10.25 -8.36 11.99
N ASN A 205 11.21 -7.60 12.52
CA ASN A 205 12.59 -8.06 12.71
C ASN A 205 12.68 -9.27 13.64
N VAL A 206 11.96 -9.26 14.77
CA VAL A 206 11.87 -10.40 15.69
C VAL A 206 11.21 -11.59 14.99
N ALA A 207 10.21 -11.35 14.14
CA ALA A 207 9.55 -12.41 13.38
C ALA A 207 10.49 -13.10 12.39
N PHE A 208 11.25 -12.32 11.61
CA PHE A 208 12.23 -12.85 10.66
C PHE A 208 13.35 -13.64 11.35
N ASN A 209 13.82 -13.17 12.50
CA ASN A 209 14.89 -13.83 13.26
C ASN A 209 14.35 -14.95 14.18
N SER A 210 13.04 -15.20 14.20
CA SER A 210 12.50 -16.29 15.02
C SER A 210 12.81 -17.64 14.37
N HIS A 211 13.31 -18.60 15.18
CA HIS A 211 13.67 -19.95 14.73
C HIS A 211 12.46 -20.71 14.13
N ASN A 212 11.24 -20.26 14.43
CA ASN A 212 10.01 -20.82 13.89
C ASN A 212 9.48 -19.91 12.79
N LYS A 213 9.70 -20.27 11.52
CA LYS A 213 9.10 -19.65 10.32
C LYS A 213 7.55 -19.52 10.40
N SER A 214 6.93 -20.17 11.38
CA SER A 214 5.53 -20.06 11.78
C SER A 214 5.01 -18.63 11.83
N LEU A 215 5.74 -17.64 12.36
CA LEU A 215 5.21 -16.27 12.43
C LEU A 215 5.04 -15.63 11.04
N LEU A 216 6.01 -15.85 10.15
CA LEU A 216 5.96 -15.39 8.77
C LEU A 216 4.86 -16.15 7.99
N THR A 217 4.70 -17.45 8.23
CA THR A 217 3.57 -18.23 7.69
C THR A 217 2.20 -17.73 8.17
N ILE A 218 2.09 -17.26 9.41
CA ILE A 218 0.84 -16.71 9.96
C ILE A 218 0.57 -15.30 9.43
N MET A 219 1.59 -14.46 9.23
CA MET A 219 1.42 -13.19 8.52
C MET A 219 0.88 -13.41 7.11
N MET A 220 1.38 -14.43 6.41
CA MET A 220 0.86 -14.82 5.10
C MET A 220 -0.57 -15.35 5.10
N SER A 221 -1.02 -15.96 6.20
CA SER A 221 -2.42 -16.42 6.31
C SER A 221 -3.39 -15.28 6.61
N ASN A 222 -2.92 -14.16 7.19
CA ASN A 222 -3.74 -12.97 7.42
C ASN A 222 -4.23 -12.36 6.11
N ASN A 223 -3.37 -12.33 5.09
CA ASN A 223 -3.71 -11.90 3.74
C ASN A 223 -4.89 -12.68 3.13
N PHE A 224 -5.07 -13.96 3.50
CA PHE A 224 -6.22 -14.76 3.06
C PHE A 224 -7.54 -14.33 3.72
N VAL A 225 -7.49 -13.87 4.98
CA VAL A 225 -8.65 -13.30 5.67
C VAL A 225 -9.07 -11.97 5.04
N GLU A 226 -8.09 -11.17 4.62
CA GLU A 226 -8.32 -9.90 3.91
C GLU A 226 -8.93 -10.11 2.51
N ILE A 227 -8.47 -11.13 1.76
CA ILE A 227 -9.12 -11.58 0.53
C ILE A 227 -10.59 -11.92 0.80
N LYS A 228 -10.88 -12.69 1.85
CA LYS A 228 -12.27 -13.07 2.17
C LYS A 228 -13.15 -11.85 2.49
N GLY A 229 -12.63 -10.82 3.16
CA GLY A 229 -13.40 -9.63 3.53
C GLY A 229 -13.69 -8.65 2.39
N SER A 230 -12.82 -8.62 1.37
CA SER A 230 -12.92 -7.70 0.22
C SER A 230 -13.70 -8.29 -0.95
N VAL A 231 -13.61 -9.60 -1.18
CA VAL A 231 -14.20 -10.27 -2.37
C VAL A 231 -15.73 -10.29 -2.38
N PHE A 232 -16.39 -10.20 -1.23
CA PHE A 232 -17.87 -10.17 -1.15
C PHE A 232 -18.46 -8.75 -1.19
N LYS A 233 -17.63 -7.70 -1.25
CA LYS A 233 -18.11 -6.32 -1.31
C LYS A 233 -18.23 -5.84 -2.76
N LYS A 234 -19.35 -5.20 -3.07
CA LYS A 234 -19.57 -4.52 -4.35
C LYS A 234 -18.88 -3.15 -4.29
N PHE A 235 -18.04 -2.84 -5.27
CA PHE A 235 -17.31 -1.57 -5.32
C PHE A 235 -17.73 -0.75 -6.55
N GLU A 236 -17.98 0.55 -6.34
CA GLU A 236 -18.10 1.52 -7.43
C GLU A 236 -16.70 1.84 -8.00
N LYS A 237 -16.63 2.31 -9.26
CA LYS A 237 -15.34 2.61 -9.93
C LYS A 237 -14.45 3.58 -9.13
N ASN A 238 -15.03 4.63 -8.53
CA ASN A 238 -14.28 5.60 -7.71
C ASN A 238 -13.76 4.97 -6.41
N ASN A 239 -14.57 4.12 -5.76
CA ASN A 239 -14.18 3.43 -4.54
C ASN A 239 -13.10 2.38 -4.81
N LEU A 240 -13.15 1.72 -5.97
CA LEU A 240 -12.11 0.79 -6.41
C LEU A 240 -10.78 1.49 -6.66
N PHE A 241 -10.80 2.68 -7.27
CA PHE A 241 -9.58 3.46 -7.49
C PHE A 241 -8.97 3.94 -6.17
N GLN A 242 -9.78 4.42 -5.23
CA GLN A 242 -9.30 4.78 -3.89
C GLN A 242 -8.72 3.58 -3.14
N MET A 243 -9.38 2.43 -3.21
CA MET A 243 -8.88 1.19 -2.63
C MET A 243 -7.52 0.79 -3.24
N SER A 244 -7.42 0.82 -4.57
CA SER A 244 -6.17 0.50 -5.28
C SER A 244 -5.03 1.46 -4.90
N ASN A 245 -5.32 2.76 -4.75
CA ASN A 245 -4.31 3.72 -4.29
C ASN A 245 -3.86 3.46 -2.84
N SER A 246 -4.78 3.02 -1.98
CA SER A 246 -4.44 2.61 -0.62
C SER A 246 -3.57 1.35 -0.62
N ASP A 247 -3.92 0.35 -1.44
CA ASP A 247 -3.14 -0.89 -1.61
C ASP A 247 -1.71 -0.59 -2.11
N ILE A 248 -1.55 0.35 -3.06
CA ILE A 248 -0.23 0.80 -3.55
C ILE A 248 0.61 1.38 -2.40
N LYS A 249 0.02 2.28 -1.61
CA LYS A 249 0.70 2.91 -0.47
C LYS A 249 1.13 1.84 0.54
N GLU A 250 0.24 0.92 0.86
CA GLU A 250 0.51 -0.17 1.80
C GLU A 250 1.65 -1.06 1.33
N ARG A 251 1.62 -1.51 0.08
CA ARG A 251 2.69 -2.31 -0.52
C ARG A 251 4.02 -1.58 -0.49
N PHE A 252 4.05 -0.28 -0.80
CA PHE A 252 5.24 0.56 -0.67
C PHE A 252 5.76 0.61 0.77
N THR A 253 4.90 0.85 1.75
CA THR A 253 5.28 0.87 3.18
C THR A 253 5.83 -0.48 3.63
N ASN A 254 5.21 -1.59 3.21
CA ASN A 254 5.67 -2.95 3.52
C ASN A 254 7.07 -3.21 2.93
N TYR A 255 7.36 -2.74 1.71
CA TYR A 255 8.71 -2.81 1.14
C TYR A 255 9.74 -2.02 1.96
N ILE A 256 9.40 -0.81 2.41
CA ILE A 256 10.29 0.01 3.24
C ILE A 256 10.53 -0.66 4.61
N LEU A 257 9.50 -1.23 5.23
CA LEU A 257 9.62 -1.98 6.48
C LEU A 257 10.53 -3.20 6.31
N LEU A 258 10.37 -3.97 5.23
CA LEU A 258 11.25 -5.09 4.90
C LEU A 258 12.70 -4.63 4.67
N LEU A 259 12.92 -3.51 3.99
CA LEU A 259 14.24 -2.93 3.82
C LEU A 259 14.88 -2.57 5.16
N ILE A 260 14.12 -1.94 6.07
CA ILE A 260 14.58 -1.63 7.44
C ILE A 260 14.97 -2.92 8.18
N VAL A 261 14.17 -3.97 8.09
CA VAL A 261 14.47 -5.27 8.71
C VAL A 261 15.74 -5.89 8.14
N CYS A 262 15.94 -5.82 6.82
CA CYS A 262 17.18 -6.28 6.18
C CYS A 262 18.39 -5.52 6.70
N LEU A 263 18.32 -4.19 6.74
CA LEU A 263 19.39 -3.33 7.27
C LEU A 263 19.69 -3.64 8.74
N ARG A 264 18.65 -3.87 9.56
CA ARG A 264 18.81 -4.23 10.97
C ARG A 264 19.45 -5.60 11.17
N ASN A 265 19.09 -6.60 10.37
CA ASN A 265 19.77 -7.90 10.42
C ASN A 265 21.23 -7.76 10.00
N MET A 266 21.53 -6.98 8.95
CA MET A 266 22.92 -6.74 8.53
C MET A 266 23.74 -6.05 9.62
N GLU A 267 23.18 -5.06 10.31
CA GLU A 267 23.82 -4.40 11.45
C GLU A 267 24.11 -5.40 12.58
N GLN A 268 23.14 -6.27 12.92
CA GLN A 268 23.30 -7.30 13.96
C GLN A 268 24.42 -8.31 13.65
N PHE A 269 24.62 -8.65 12.37
CA PHE A 269 25.65 -9.59 11.92
C PHE A 269 26.92 -8.90 11.39
N SER A 270 27.18 -7.65 11.80
CA SER A 270 28.38 -6.89 11.42
C SER A 270 28.64 -6.84 9.90
N TRP A 271 27.56 -6.71 9.13
CA TRP A 271 27.58 -6.61 7.67
C TRP A 271 28.19 -7.82 6.94
N ASN A 272 28.11 -9.02 7.52
CA ASN A 272 28.58 -10.24 6.86
C ASN A 272 27.68 -10.61 5.66
N PRO A 273 28.20 -10.66 4.42
CA PRO A 273 27.42 -10.96 3.22
C PRO A 273 26.82 -12.37 3.20
N ASP A 274 27.40 -13.34 3.92
CA ASP A 274 26.88 -14.71 3.94
C ASP A 274 25.47 -14.78 4.54
N HIS A 275 25.20 -13.98 5.58
CA HIS A 275 23.89 -13.90 6.21
C HIS A 275 22.84 -13.22 5.32
N LEU A 276 23.27 -12.29 4.45
CA LEU A 276 22.37 -11.65 3.48
C LEU A 276 21.80 -12.67 2.49
N TRP A 277 22.64 -13.59 2.00
CA TRP A 277 22.22 -14.65 1.08
C TRP A 277 21.25 -15.63 1.71
N VAL A 278 21.38 -15.89 3.02
CA VAL A 278 20.45 -16.74 3.77
C VAL A 278 19.10 -16.04 3.98
N LEU A 279 19.09 -14.72 4.20
CA LEU A 279 17.87 -13.93 4.40
C LEU A 279 17.10 -13.66 3.09
N PHE A 280 17.82 -13.52 1.98
CA PHE A 280 17.26 -13.20 0.67
C PHE A 280 16.04 -14.05 0.25
N PRO A 281 16.05 -15.40 0.33
CA PRO A 281 14.88 -16.20 -0.03
C PRO A 281 13.64 -15.93 0.84
N ASP A 282 13.82 -15.66 2.14
CA ASP A 282 12.70 -15.36 3.03
C ASP A 282 12.07 -13.99 2.68
N VAL A 283 12.89 -13.00 2.30
CA VAL A 283 12.41 -11.68 1.85
C VAL A 283 11.69 -11.79 0.51
N VAL A 284 12.26 -12.51 -0.47
CA VAL A 284 11.62 -12.74 -1.77
C VAL A 284 10.30 -13.48 -1.60
N MET A 285 10.25 -14.48 -0.71
CA MET A 285 9.02 -15.20 -0.41
C MET A 285 7.94 -14.25 0.09
N VAL A 286 8.20 -13.41 1.10
CA VAL A 286 7.20 -12.45 1.64
C VAL A 286 6.70 -11.50 0.56
N ILE A 287 7.62 -10.94 -0.23
CA ILE A 287 7.27 -10.03 -1.31
C ILE A 287 6.39 -10.73 -2.35
N THR A 288 6.83 -11.87 -2.87
CA THR A 288 6.11 -12.59 -3.94
C THR A 288 4.73 -13.04 -3.48
N SER A 289 4.60 -13.42 -2.22
CA SER A 289 3.33 -13.85 -1.67
C SER A 289 2.37 -12.68 -1.40
N GLU A 290 2.88 -11.49 -1.07
CA GLU A 290 2.08 -10.26 -1.03
C GLU A 290 1.53 -9.92 -2.42
N VAL A 291 2.41 -9.90 -3.44
CA VAL A 291 1.99 -9.65 -4.84
C VAL A 291 0.95 -10.68 -5.28
N ALA A 292 1.14 -11.95 -4.94
CA ALA A 292 0.19 -13.00 -5.30
C ALA A 292 -1.18 -12.78 -4.66
N VAL A 293 -1.23 -12.38 -3.39
CA VAL A 293 -2.49 -12.07 -2.68
C VAL A 293 -3.19 -10.89 -3.32
N ASP A 294 -2.48 -9.80 -3.62
CA ASP A 294 -3.05 -8.62 -4.25
C ASP A 294 -3.61 -8.93 -5.65
N VAL A 295 -2.85 -9.68 -6.46
CA VAL A 295 -3.29 -10.13 -7.79
C VAL A 295 -4.58 -10.94 -7.67
N VAL A 296 -4.66 -11.86 -6.69
CA VAL A 296 -5.86 -12.67 -6.44
C VAL A 296 -7.02 -11.78 -5.97
N LYS A 297 -6.79 -10.89 -5.00
CA LYS A 297 -7.77 -9.94 -4.45
C LYS A 297 -8.40 -9.14 -5.57
N HIS A 298 -7.59 -8.44 -6.36
CA HIS A 298 -8.12 -7.60 -7.43
C HIS A 298 -8.75 -8.42 -8.56
N ALA A 299 -8.20 -9.58 -8.94
CA ALA A 299 -8.82 -10.44 -9.96
C ALA A 299 -10.23 -10.89 -9.57
N PHE A 300 -10.45 -11.21 -8.29
CA PHE A 300 -11.78 -11.54 -7.79
C PHE A 300 -12.69 -10.32 -7.72
N ILE A 301 -12.22 -9.19 -7.21
CA ILE A 301 -13.02 -7.94 -7.13
C ILE A 301 -13.49 -7.51 -8.53
N THR A 302 -12.60 -7.55 -9.53
CA THR A 302 -12.95 -7.18 -10.91
C THR A 302 -13.90 -8.18 -11.55
N LYS A 303 -13.78 -9.47 -11.22
CA LYS A 303 -14.68 -10.52 -11.69
C LYS A 303 -16.08 -10.41 -11.08
N PHE A 304 -16.19 -10.05 -9.81
CA PHE A 304 -17.47 -9.90 -9.12
C PHE A 304 -18.19 -8.58 -9.43
N ASN A 305 -17.45 -7.55 -9.85
CA ASN A 305 -18.02 -6.25 -10.19
C ASN A 305 -18.26 -6.04 -11.70
N ASP A 306 -18.08 -7.06 -12.55
CA ASP A 306 -18.24 -7.01 -14.02
C ASP A 306 -17.65 -5.74 -14.64
N ILE A 307 -16.44 -5.36 -14.21
CA ILE A 307 -15.77 -4.18 -14.75
C ILE A 307 -15.21 -4.57 -16.11
N SER A 308 -15.97 -4.30 -17.16
CA SER A 308 -15.52 -4.38 -18.54
C SER A 308 -14.23 -3.57 -18.67
N ALA A 309 -13.16 -4.26 -19.04
CA ALA A 309 -11.98 -3.60 -19.59
C ALA A 309 -12.37 -3.13 -20.99
N ASP A 310 -13.17 -2.07 -21.10
CA ASP A 310 -13.43 -1.39 -22.37
C ASP A 310 -12.15 -0.70 -22.81
N ILE A 311 -11.28 -1.50 -23.43
CA ILE A 311 -10.18 -1.07 -24.30
C ILE A 311 -10.63 -1.44 -25.73
N THR A 312 -11.88 -1.15 -26.06
CA THR A 312 -12.49 -1.46 -27.37
C THR A 312 -13.30 -0.31 -27.96
N ASP A 313 -13.15 0.92 -27.43
CA ASP A 313 -13.80 2.11 -28.01
C ASP A 313 -12.82 3.12 -28.62
N LEU A 314 -11.51 2.81 -28.68
CA LEU A 314 -10.49 3.72 -29.25
C LEU A 314 -9.92 3.28 -30.60
N ASP A 315 -10.32 2.14 -31.15
CA ASP A 315 -9.94 1.71 -32.51
C ASP A 315 -11.10 1.82 -33.53
N HIS A 316 -12.29 2.27 -33.12
CA HIS A 316 -13.47 2.41 -34.00
C HIS A 316 -14.19 3.76 -33.92
N ALA A 317 -13.53 4.80 -33.38
CA ALA A 317 -13.96 6.18 -33.56
C ALA A 317 -12.87 6.95 -34.32
N ASP A 318 -13.11 7.06 -35.63
CA ASP A 318 -12.43 7.85 -36.67
C ASP A 318 -11.21 7.23 -37.38
#